data_AF-A0A355FLS6-F1
#
_entry.id   AF-A0A355FLS6-F1
#
_cell.length_a   1.000
_cell.length_b   1.000
_cell.length_c   1.000
_cell.angle_alpha   90.00
_cell.angle_beta   90.00
_cell.angle_gamma   90.00
#
_symmetry.space_group_name_H-M   'P 1'
#
loop_
_entity.id
_entity.type
_entity.pdbx_description
1 polymer ?
#
loop_
_entity_poly.entity_id
_entity_poly.type
_entity_poly.pdbx_seq_one_letter_code
_entity_poly.pdbx_strand_id
1 'polypeptide(L)'
;MIISNQQVNSIIKAYDVANNQKNRTVQTTESVRRGDSLLLSPEAKELQLIQSNIAKTPDVRTDLVAKIKDSIDKGEYQVTSEQVAHCMLVRSLVDRIVGG
;
A
#
# COMPACT_ATOMS: atom_id res chain seq x y z
N MET A 1 -16.91 4.31 -35.73
CA MET A 1 -16.53 5.27 -34.67
C MET A 1 -15.05 5.58 -34.85
N ILE A 2 -14.71 6.73 -35.44
CA ILE A 2 -13.33 7.10 -35.77
C ILE A 2 -12.98 8.28 -34.86
N ILE A 3 -12.19 8.03 -33.83
CA ILE A 3 -11.69 9.09 -32.96
C ILE A 3 -10.62 9.84 -33.75
N SER A 4 -10.81 11.15 -33.93
CA SER A 4 -9.90 11.99 -34.71
C SER A 4 -8.60 12.19 -33.94
N ASN A 5 -7.46 11.90 -34.58
CA ASN A 5 -6.12 12.14 -34.03
C ASN A 5 -5.91 13.60 -33.56
N GLN A 6 -6.66 14.55 -34.13
CA GLN A 6 -6.61 15.94 -33.68
C GLN A 6 -7.23 16.16 -32.30
N GLN A 7 -8.31 15.45 -31.97
CA GLN A 7 -8.96 15.56 -30.67
C GLN A 7 -8.07 15.00 -29.56
N VAL A 8 -7.34 13.91 -29.85
CA VAL A 8 -6.36 13.32 -28.94
C VAL A 8 -5.21 14.30 -28.66
N ASN A 9 -4.69 14.95 -29.70
CA ASN A 9 -3.61 15.94 -29.55
C ASN A 9 -4.03 17.17 -28.73
N SER A 10 -5.29 17.61 -28.85
CA SER A 10 -5.82 18.73 -28.07
C SER A 10 -5.88 18.41 -26.57
N ILE A 11 -6.27 17.18 -26.23
CA ILE A 11 -6.35 16.72 -24.82
C ILE A 11 -4.95 16.59 -24.22
N ILE A 12 -3.99 16.05 -24.99
CA ILE A 12 -2.59 15.95 -24.56
C ILE A 12 -2.00 17.34 -24.28
N LYS A 13 -2.24 18.31 -25.17
CA LYS A 13 -1.80 19.70 -24.96
C LYS A 13 -2.45 20.34 -23.73
N ALA A 14 -3.74 20.14 -23.52
CA ALA A 14 -4.43 20.69 -22.35
C ALA A 14 -3.87 20.13 -21.02
N TYR A 15 -3.53 18.84 -20.99
CA TYR A 15 -2.89 18.21 -19.84
C TYR A 15 -1.46 18.72 -19.59
N ASP A 16 -0.68 18.94 -20.64
CA ASP A 16 0.69 19.43 -20.54
C ASP A 16 0.76 20.90 -20.07
N VAL A 17 -0.17 21.74 -20.51
CA VAL A 17 -0.23 23.16 -20.09
C VAL A 17 -0.65 23.29 -18.62
N ALA A 18 -1.52 22.41 -18.12
CA ALA A 18 -1.92 22.40 -16.71
C ALA A 18 -0.75 22.06 -15.76
N ASN A 19 0.24 21.28 -16.23
CA ASN A 19 1.41 20.91 -15.43
C ASN A 19 2.53 21.96 -15.47
N ASN A 20 2.65 22.71 -16.57
CA ASN A 20 3.76 23.65 -16.79
C ASN A 20 3.56 25.05 -16.16
N GLN A 21 2.38 25.39 -15.65
CA GLN A 21 2.15 26.69 -15.00
C GLN A 21 2.68 26.76 -13.56
N LYS A 22 3.07 25.64 -12.94
CA LYS A 22 3.62 25.65 -11.57
C LYS A 22 5.13 25.94 -11.50
N ASN A 23 5.86 25.90 -12.61
CA ASN A 23 7.33 26.00 -12.62
C ASN A 23 7.85 27.02 -13.65
N ARG A 24 7.62 28.31 -13.41
CA ARG A 24 8.29 29.37 -14.18
C ARG A 24 9.29 30.13 -13.33
N THR A 25 10.44 29.50 -13.11
CA THR A 25 11.70 30.18 -12.77
C THR A 25 12.77 29.76 -13.77
N VAL A 26 13.18 30.75 -14.57
CA VAL A 26 14.37 30.96 -15.41
C VAL A 26 15.25 29.75 -15.79
N GLN A 27 15.47 29.68 -17.10
CA GLN A 27 16.29 28.75 -17.86
C GLN A 27 17.72 28.54 -17.32
N THR A 28 18.14 27.28 -17.23
CA THR A 28 19.52 26.86 -17.50
C THR A 28 19.43 25.74 -18.55
N THR A 29 20.09 25.94 -19.69
CA THR A 29 20.22 24.93 -20.76
C THR A 29 21.13 23.81 -20.29
N GLU A 30 20.59 22.89 -19.51
CA GLU A 30 21.22 21.60 -19.26
C GLU A 30 20.92 20.67 -20.43
N SER A 31 21.99 20.13 -21.03
CA SER A 31 21.94 19.06 -22.01
C SER A 31 20.97 17.98 -21.56
N VAL A 32 19.92 17.72 -22.35
CA VAL A 32 18.99 16.61 -22.11
C VAL A 32 19.79 15.32 -22.21
N ARG A 33 20.31 14.86 -21.07
CA ARG A 33 20.76 13.48 -20.90
C ARG A 33 19.51 12.65 -21.16
N ARG A 34 19.44 12.00 -22.31
CA ARG A 34 18.46 10.92 -22.55
C ARG A 34 18.82 9.80 -21.57
N GLY A 35 18.31 9.91 -20.35
CA GLY A 35 18.34 8.84 -19.38
C GLY A 35 17.23 7.85 -19.71
N ASP A 36 17.46 6.58 -19.40
CA ASP A 36 16.43 5.56 -19.48
C ASP A 36 15.25 5.95 -18.58
N SER A 37 14.05 5.96 -19.15
CA SER A 37 12.81 6.23 -18.43
C SER A 37 12.24 4.93 -17.87
N LEU A 38 12.24 4.78 -16.55
CA LEU A 38 11.57 3.67 -15.87
C LEU A 38 10.08 3.99 -15.72
N LEU A 39 9.23 3.27 -16.45
CA LEU A 39 7.78 3.31 -16.29
C LEU A 39 7.34 2.06 -15.52
N LEU A 40 6.98 2.24 -14.24
CA LEU A 40 6.40 1.15 -13.45
C LEU A 40 4.98 0.84 -13.94
N SER A 41 4.67 -0.45 -14.05
CA SER A 41 3.28 -0.88 -14.28
C SER A 41 2.39 -0.44 -13.12
N PRO A 42 1.06 -0.29 -13.34
CA PRO A 42 0.12 0.03 -12.28
C PRO A 42 0.22 -0.94 -11.08
N GLU A 43 0.33 -2.24 -11.35
CA GLU A 43 0.42 -3.30 -10.34
C GLU A 43 1.71 -3.17 -9.52
N ALA A 44 2.83 -2.84 -10.16
CA ALA A 44 4.09 -2.63 -9.46
C ALA A 44 4.03 -1.43 -8.50
N LYS A 45 3.27 -0.37 -8.84
CA LYS A 45 3.05 0.77 -7.95
C LYS A 45 2.18 0.39 -6.76
N GLU A 46 1.16 -0.44 -6.97
CA GLU A 46 0.32 -0.95 -5.89
C GLU A 46 1.12 -1.82 -4.92
N LEU A 47 1.96 -2.74 -5.43
CA LEU A 47 2.83 -3.54 -4.58
C LEU A 47 3.81 -2.69 -3.78
N GLN A 48 4.39 -1.66 -4.39
CA GLN A 48 5.28 -0.73 -3.68
C GLN A 48 4.53 0.00 -2.55
N LEU A 49 3.29 0.42 -2.79
CA LEU A 49 2.44 1.05 -1.78
C LEU A 49 2.16 0.08 -0.62
N ILE A 50 1.75 -1.16 -0.93
CA ILE A 50 1.50 -2.22 0.07
C ILE A 50 2.76 -2.47 0.91
N GLN A 51 3.91 -2.66 0.27
CA GLN A 51 5.18 -2.91 0.95
C GLN A 51 5.55 -1.74 1.88
N SER A 52 5.33 -0.49 1.42
CA SER A 52 5.60 0.70 2.22
C SER A 52 4.68 0.79 3.45
N ASN A 53 3.43 0.35 3.34
CA ASN A 53 2.47 0.34 4.44
C ASN A 53 2.79 -0.76 5.45
N ILE A 54 3.18 -1.95 4.98
CA ILE A 54 3.66 -3.04 5.85
C ILE A 54 4.89 -2.58 6.63
N ALA A 55 5.86 -1.94 5.98
CA ALA A 55 7.08 -1.44 6.63
C ALA A 55 6.82 -0.34 7.68
N LYS A 56 5.74 0.43 7.52
CA LYS A 56 5.31 1.45 8.50
C LYS A 56 4.46 0.89 9.64
N THR A 57 3.98 -0.36 9.51
CA THR A 57 3.15 -0.98 10.52
C THR A 57 4.02 -1.32 11.73
N PRO A 58 3.62 -0.93 12.95
CA PRO A 58 4.40 -1.24 14.14
C PRO A 58 4.40 -2.75 14.39
N ASP A 59 5.54 -3.26 14.86
CA ASP A 59 5.70 -4.67 15.22
C ASP A 59 4.71 -5.08 16.33
N VAL A 60 4.49 -4.18 17.29
CA VAL A 60 3.50 -4.37 18.36
C VAL A 60 2.37 -3.36 18.21
N ARG A 61 1.13 -3.88 18.15
CA ARG A 61 -0.09 -3.08 18.20
C ARG A 61 -0.44 -2.70 19.65
N THR A 62 0.28 -1.74 20.20
CA THR A 62 0.17 -1.32 21.61
C THR A 62 -1.27 -1.04 22.05
N ASP A 63 -2.08 -0.40 21.20
CA ASP A 63 -3.49 -0.08 21.53
C ASP A 63 -4.34 -1.34 21.74
N LEU A 64 -4.12 -2.37 20.92
CA LEU A 64 -4.83 -3.64 21.04
C LEU A 64 -4.39 -4.38 22.32
N VAL A 65 -3.08 -4.38 22.60
CA VAL A 65 -2.55 -5.00 23.82
C VAL A 65 -3.09 -4.31 25.06
N ALA A 66 -3.12 -2.98 25.08
CA ALA A 66 -3.66 -2.19 26.18
C ALA A 66 -5.14 -2.50 26.41
N LYS A 67 -5.94 -2.56 25.34
CA LYS A 67 -7.37 -2.93 25.42
C LYS A 67 -7.58 -4.33 26.00
N ILE A 68 -6.78 -5.31 25.56
CA ILE A 68 -6.89 -6.68 26.06
C ILE A 68 -6.50 -6.75 27.54
N LYS A 69 -5.40 -6.09 27.94
CA LYS A 69 -4.98 -6.00 29.35
C LYS A 69 -6.08 -5.41 30.23
N ASP A 70 -6.66 -4.28 29.81
CA ASP A 70 -7.77 -3.64 30.52
C ASP A 70 -8.99 -4.58 30.65
N SER A 71 -9.34 -5.33 29.61
CA SER A 71 -10.42 -6.32 29.68
C SER A 71 -10.12 -7.48 30.64
N ILE A 72 -8.86 -7.87 30.78
CA ILE A 72 -8.41 -8.90 31.73
C ILE A 72 -8.50 -8.36 33.16
N ASP A 73 -8.00 -7.15 33.39
CA ASP A 73 -8.01 -6.50 34.71
C ASP A 73 -9.43 -6.28 35.24
N LYS A 74 -10.39 -6.00 34.34
CA LYS A 74 -11.82 -5.87 34.66
C LYS A 74 -12.54 -7.21 34.83
N GLY A 75 -11.90 -8.34 34.51
CA GLY A 75 -12.55 -9.66 34.51
C GLY A 75 -13.57 -9.86 33.37
N GLU A 76 -13.58 -8.97 32.38
CA GLU A 76 -14.45 -9.03 31.20
C GLU A 76 -13.87 -9.94 30.11
N TYR A 77 -12.60 -10.29 30.21
CA TYR A 77 -11.95 -11.24 29.32
C TYR A 77 -12.38 -12.67 29.64
N GLN A 78 -13.44 -13.13 28.97
CA GLN A 78 -13.99 -14.48 29.13
C GLN A 78 -13.64 -15.35 27.94
N VAL A 79 -12.87 -16.41 28.18
CA VAL A 79 -12.50 -17.40 27.17
C VAL A 79 -13.05 -18.76 27.60
N THR A 80 -13.80 -19.41 26.72
CA THR A 80 -14.36 -20.74 26.99
C THR A 80 -13.36 -21.84 26.68
N SER A 81 -13.52 -23.01 27.31
CA SER A 81 -12.71 -24.19 27.03
C SER A 81 -12.77 -24.62 25.55
N GLU A 82 -13.93 -24.45 24.91
CA GLU A 82 -14.12 -24.70 23.48
C GLU A 82 -13.26 -23.77 22.62
N GLN A 83 -13.22 -22.47 22.92
CA GLN A 83 -12.39 -21.50 22.20
C GLN A 83 -10.91 -21.85 22.32
N VAL A 84 -10.45 -22.26 23.51
CA VAL A 84 -9.07 -22.70 23.72
C VAL A 84 -8.76 -23.94 22.87
N ALA A 85 -9.62 -24.96 22.93
CA ALA A 85 -9.44 -26.18 22.15
C ALA A 85 -9.43 -25.90 20.64
N HIS A 86 -10.32 -25.02 20.16
CA HIS A 86 -10.35 -24.60 18.77
C HIS A 86 -9.02 -23.95 18.35
N CYS A 87 -8.49 -22.99 19.12
CA CYS A 87 -7.21 -22.36 18.83
C CYS A 87 -6.06 -23.36 18.78
N MET A 88 -6.03 -24.34 19.69
CA MET A 88 -5.02 -25.41 19.69
C MET A 88 -5.07 -26.26 18.41
N LEU A 89 -6.27 -26.68 18.01
CA LEU A 89 -6.46 -27.48 16.79
C LEU A 89 -6.10 -26.70 15.53
N VAL A 90 -6.58 -25.45 15.42
CA VAL A 90 -6.25 -24.57 14.28
C VAL A 90 -4.74 -24.39 14.19
N ARG A 91 -4.06 -24.13 15.31
CA ARG A 91 -2.60 -23.97 15.30
C ARG A 91 -1.89 -25.24 14.84
N SER A 92 -2.29 -26.40 15.35
CA SER A 92 -1.74 -27.70 14.94
C SER A 92 -1.93 -28.00 13.45
N LEU A 93 -3.09 -27.63 12.89
CA LEU A 93 -3.35 -27.80 11.45
C LEU A 93 -2.47 -26.87 10.61
N VAL A 94 -2.33 -25.61 10.99
CA VAL A 94 -1.46 -24.65 10.29
C VAL A 94 -0.01 -25.12 10.31
N ASP A 95 0.49 -25.55 11.47
CA ASP A 95 1.87 -26.03 11.61
C ASP A 95 2.11 -27.27 10.72
N ARG A 96 1.12 -28.14 10.53
CA ARG A 96 1.19 -29.29 9.60
C ARG A 96 1.23 -28.86 8.13
N ILE A 97 0.45 -27.85 7.75
CA ILE A 97 0.32 -27.41 6.35
C ILE A 97 1.54 -26.60 5.91
N VAL A 98 2.06 -25.76 6.79
CA VAL A 98 3.18 -24.84 6.48
C VAL A 98 4.55 -25.46 6.81
N GLY A 99 4.60 -26.37 7.80
CA GLY A 99 5.82 -27.05 8.23
C GLY A 99 6.05 -28.43 7.60
N GLY A 100 5.23 -28.82 6.62
CA GLY A 100 5.38 -30.04 5.81
C GLY A 100 6.11 -29.80 4.50
#